data_AF-A0A285GNP9-F1
#
_entry.id   AF-A0A285GNP9-F1
#
_cell.length_a   1.000
_cell.length_b   1.000
_cell.length_c   1.000
_cell.angle_alpha   90.00
_cell.angle_beta   90.00
_cell.angle_gamma   90.00
#
_symmetry.space_group_name_H-M   'P 1'
#
loop_
_entity.id
_entity.type
_entity.pdbx_description
1 polymer ?
#
loop_
_entity_poly.entity_id
_entity_poly.type
_entity_poly.pdbx_seq_one_letter_code
_entity_poly.pdbx_strand_id
1 'polypeptide(L)'
;MAKKLNTFKMVIKNIRLASKYISDPKVPILKKALLLFPLIYIISPLDLVPEILLPFLGWLDDTAIALTIWNYMFNLINKYEQNNDNEYTLDDDEYKVE
;
A
#
# COMPACT_ATOMS: atom_id res chain seq x y z
N MET A 1 -14.02 -16.59 -40.08
CA MET A 1 -13.23 -17.74 -39.58
C MET A 1 -11.71 -17.62 -39.84
N ALA A 2 -11.24 -17.01 -40.93
CA ALA A 2 -9.81 -16.91 -41.29
C ALA A 2 -8.92 -16.04 -40.38
N LYS A 3 -9.47 -15.02 -39.70
CA LYS A 3 -8.70 -14.12 -38.80
C LYS A 3 -8.06 -14.88 -37.62
N LYS A 4 -8.73 -15.93 -37.11
CA LYS A 4 -8.33 -16.71 -35.93
C LYS A 4 -7.05 -17.54 -36.17
N LEU A 5 -6.86 -18.01 -37.40
CA LEU A 5 -5.70 -18.83 -37.80
C LEU A 5 -4.38 -18.02 -37.78
N ASN A 6 -4.46 -16.74 -38.14
CA ASN A 6 -3.29 -15.86 -38.17
C ASN A 6 -2.86 -15.44 -36.75
N THR A 7 -3.81 -15.20 -35.85
CA THR A 7 -3.53 -14.91 -34.43
C THR A 7 -2.78 -16.06 -33.77
N PHE A 8 -3.22 -17.30 -34.00
CA PHE A 8 -2.57 -18.47 -33.39
C PHE A 8 -1.12 -18.64 -33.88
N LYS A 9 -0.88 -18.53 -35.19
CA LYS A 9 0.48 -18.56 -35.76
C LYS A 9 1.37 -17.45 -35.18
N MET A 10 0.81 -16.27 -34.96
CA MET A 10 1.53 -15.14 -34.35
C MET A 10 1.92 -15.43 -32.89
N VAL A 11 1.00 -15.98 -32.09
CA VAL A 11 1.28 -16.36 -30.70
C VAL A 11 2.40 -17.40 -30.63
N ILE A 12 2.35 -18.46 -31.45
CA ILE A 12 3.42 -19.48 -31.51
C ILE A 12 4.76 -18.84 -31.90
N LYS A 13 4.77 -17.94 -32.89
CA LYS A 13 5.99 -17.24 -33.31
C LYS A 13 6.56 -16.43 -32.14
N ASN A 14 5.73 -15.70 -31.41
CA ASN A 14 6.14 -14.88 -30.28
C ASN A 14 6.69 -15.72 -29.12
N ILE A 15 6.07 -16.87 -28.81
CA ILE A 15 6.58 -17.82 -27.81
C ILE A 15 7.97 -18.34 -28.20
N ARG A 16 8.16 -18.69 -29.48
CA ARG A 16 9.45 -19.16 -29.99
C ARG A 16 10.52 -18.07 -29.93
N LEU A 17 10.16 -16.80 -30.16
CA LEU A 17 11.06 -15.66 -30.02
C LEU A 17 11.42 -15.40 -28.55
N ALA A 18 10.45 -15.45 -27.63
CA ALA A 18 10.69 -15.34 -26.20
C ALA A 18 11.64 -16.45 -25.69
N SER A 19 11.45 -17.70 -26.13
CA SER A 19 12.34 -18.81 -25.79
C SER A 19 13.78 -18.56 -26.27
N LYS A 20 13.97 -18.06 -27.51
CA LYS A 20 15.29 -17.66 -28.01
C LYS A 20 15.89 -16.52 -27.19
N TYR A 21 15.10 -15.51 -26.84
CA TYR A 21 15.53 -14.36 -26.06
C TYR A 21 16.03 -14.75 -24.66
N ILE A 22 15.35 -15.68 -23.99
CA ILE A 22 15.76 -16.20 -22.68
C ILE A 22 17.04 -17.05 -22.81
N SER A 23 17.16 -17.84 -23.88
CA SER A 23 18.31 -18.73 -24.10
C SER A 23 19.56 -18.01 -24.62
N ASP A 24 19.42 -16.78 -25.14
CA ASP A 24 20.55 -16.03 -25.70
C ASP A 24 21.50 -15.52 -24.59
N PRO A 25 22.77 -15.95 -24.56
CA PRO A 25 23.74 -15.51 -23.55
C PRO A 25 24.07 -14.01 -23.63
N LYS A 26 23.80 -13.34 -24.75
CA LYS A 26 24.04 -11.89 -24.92
C LYS A 26 23.00 -11.02 -24.20
N VAL A 27 21.86 -11.60 -23.85
CA VAL A 27 20.80 -10.85 -23.15
C VAL A 27 21.17 -10.77 -21.67
N PRO A 28 21.23 -9.55 -21.07
CA PRO A 28 21.47 -9.39 -19.65
C PRO A 28 20.47 -10.15 -18.79
N ILE A 29 20.95 -10.78 -17.71
CA ILE A 29 20.15 -11.60 -16.80
C ILE A 29 18.92 -10.84 -16.29
N LEU A 30 19.07 -9.56 -15.94
CA LEU A 30 17.96 -8.72 -15.47
C LEU A 30 16.82 -8.63 -16.50
N LYS A 31 17.13 -8.54 -17.80
CA LYS A 31 16.09 -8.46 -18.85
C LYS A 31 15.38 -9.80 -19.04
N LYS A 32 16.07 -10.92 -18.85
CA LYS A 32 15.46 -12.26 -18.84
C LYS A 32 14.55 -12.43 -17.63
N ALA A 33 15.01 -11.98 -16.47
CA ALA A 33 14.25 -12.00 -15.22
C ALA A 33 12.95 -11.19 -15.37
N LEU A 34 13.00 -10.00 -15.95
CA LEU A 34 11.82 -9.15 -16.17
C LEU A 34 10.76 -9.81 -17.06
N LEU A 35 11.19 -10.58 -18.07
CA LEU A 35 10.28 -11.33 -18.95
C LEU A 35 9.66 -12.54 -18.25
N LEU A 36 10.42 -13.22 -17.40
CA LEU A 36 9.97 -14.41 -16.66
C LEU A 36 9.18 -14.08 -15.40
N PHE A 37 9.38 -12.89 -14.81
CA PHE A 37 8.78 -12.48 -13.54
C PHE A 37 7.24 -12.62 -13.51
N PRO A 38 6.48 -12.17 -14.53
CA PRO A 38 5.03 -12.34 -14.53
C PRO A 38 4.59 -13.81 -14.66
N LEU A 39 5.35 -14.64 -15.38
CA LEU A 39 5.06 -16.07 -15.53
C LEU A 39 5.28 -16.82 -14.22
N ILE A 40 6.37 -16.48 -13.54
CA ILE A 40 6.70 -16.98 -12.21
C ILE A 40 5.58 -16.59 -11.24
N TYR A 41 5.15 -15.33 -11.24
CA TYR A 41 4.06 -14.80 -10.40
C TYR A 41 2.73 -15.55 -10.60
N ILE A 42 2.42 -16.02 -11.82
CA ILE A 42 1.19 -16.79 -12.09
C ILE A 42 1.29 -18.22 -11.53
N ILE A 43 2.44 -18.88 -11.67
CA ILE A 43 2.64 -20.28 -11.23
C ILE A 43 2.72 -20.35 -9.71
N SER A 44 3.41 -19.39 -9.12
CA SER A 44 3.48 -19.18 -7.69
C SER A 44 3.55 -17.67 -7.50
N PRO A 45 2.51 -17.02 -6.96
CA PRO A 45 2.63 -15.66 -6.47
C PRO A 45 3.55 -15.71 -5.25
N LEU A 46 4.85 -15.83 -5.53
CA LEU A 46 5.88 -16.07 -4.54
C LEU A 46 5.88 -14.88 -3.58
N ASP A 47 5.77 -15.14 -2.27
CA ASP A 47 6.90 -15.24 -1.31
C ASP A 47 8.32 -14.82 -1.78
N LEU A 48 8.45 -13.96 -2.80
CA LEU A 48 9.71 -13.44 -3.36
C LEU A 48 9.82 -11.93 -3.22
N VAL A 49 8.81 -11.27 -2.65
CA VAL A 49 9.09 -10.07 -1.89
C VAL A 49 9.61 -10.60 -0.56
N PRO A 50 10.92 -10.57 -0.30
CA PRO A 50 11.39 -10.86 1.04
C PRO A 50 10.64 -9.92 1.97
N GLU A 51 10.22 -10.37 3.15
CA GLU A 51 9.68 -9.50 4.21
C GLU A 51 10.56 -8.25 4.45
N ILE A 52 11.82 -8.28 4.00
CA ILE A 52 12.82 -7.22 3.95
C ILE A 52 12.55 -6.06 2.96
N LEU A 53 11.78 -6.24 1.89
CA LEU A 53 11.44 -5.16 0.94
C LEU A 53 10.15 -4.41 1.31
N LEU A 54 9.25 -5.04 2.07
CA LEU A 54 7.99 -4.46 2.55
C LEU A 54 7.94 -3.90 4.00
N PRO A 55 8.97 -4.00 4.87
CA PRO A 55 8.84 -3.48 6.23
C PRO A 55 8.74 -1.96 6.20
N PHE A 56 9.36 -1.33 5.19
CA PHE A 56 9.35 0.11 4.95
C PHE A 56 8.13 0.63 4.18
N LEU A 57 7.20 -0.22 3.74
CA LEU A 57 5.97 0.24 3.08
C LEU A 57 4.73 -0.10 3.91
N GLY A 58 4.74 -1.22 4.63
CA GLY A 58 3.65 -1.61 5.54
C GLY A 58 3.49 -0.66 6.74
N TRP A 59 4.59 -0.27 7.38
CA TRP A 59 4.58 0.65 8.53
C TRP A 59 4.04 2.07 8.24
N LEU A 60 3.99 2.48 6.97
CA LEU A 60 3.63 3.85 6.61
C LEU A 60 2.13 4.10 6.79
N ASP A 61 1.31 3.08 6.52
CA ASP A 61 -0.14 3.16 6.69
C ASP A 61 -0.51 3.16 8.18
N ASP A 62 0.06 2.25 8.97
CA ASP A 62 -0.16 2.16 10.41
C ASP A 62 0.29 3.44 11.15
N THR A 63 1.43 4.03 10.76
CA THR A 63 1.93 5.28 11.37
C THR A 63 1.07 6.49 11.02
N ALA A 64 0.54 6.57 9.81
CA ALA A 64 -0.38 7.64 9.42
C ALA A 64 -1.69 7.59 10.23
N ILE A 65 -2.24 6.39 10.42
CA ILE A 65 -3.44 6.17 11.25
C ILE A 65 -3.16 6.53 12.71
N ALA A 66 -2.05 6.05 13.27
CA ALA A 66 -1.67 6.33 14.66
C ALA A 66 -1.49 7.83 14.93
N LEU A 67 -0.81 8.56 14.04
CA LEU A 67 -0.64 10.02 14.16
C LEU A 67 -1.96 10.77 14.05
N THR A 68 -2.87 10.31 13.19
CA THR A 68 -4.19 10.92 13.03
C THR A 68 -5.02 10.77 14.30
N ILE A 69 -5.07 9.55 14.86
CA ILE A 69 -5.77 9.27 16.12
C ILE A 69 -5.14 10.07 17.27
N TRP A 70 -3.80 10.10 17.33
CA TRP A 70 -3.07 10.86 18.34
C TRP A 70 -3.44 12.34 18.33
N ASN A 71 -3.39 12.99 17.15
CA ASN A 71 -3.76 14.40 17.01
C ASN A 71 -5.24 14.64 17.35
N TYR A 72 -6.14 13.73 16.95
CA TYR A 72 -7.54 13.83 17.29
C TYR A 72 -7.76 13.77 18.81
N MET A 73 -7.13 12.80 19.49
CA MET A 73 -7.20 12.67 20.95
C MET A 73 -6.61 13.90 21.66
N PHE A 74 -5.46 14.39 21.20
CA PHE A 74 -4.83 15.57 21.79
C PHE A 74 -5.73 16.80 21.66
N ASN A 75 -6.40 16.96 20.52
CA ASN A 75 -7.38 18.02 20.32
C ASN A 75 -8.60 17.87 21.25
N LEU A 76 -9.07 16.64 21.51
CA LEU A 76 -10.16 16.40 22.46
C LEU A 76 -9.74 16.74 23.89
N ILE A 77 -8.53 16.37 24.30
CA ILE A 77 -7.99 16.66 25.64
C ILE A 77 -7.82 18.16 25.81
N ASN A 78 -7.18 18.85 24.87
CA ASN A 78 -7.02 20.31 24.91
C ASN A 78 -8.38 21.02 24.94
N LYS A 79 -9.38 20.51 24.22
CA LYS A 79 -10.72 21.08 24.23
C LYS A 79 -11.45 20.81 25.54
N TYR A 80 -11.18 19.68 26.20
CA TYR A 80 -11.69 19.39 27.54
C TYR A 80 -11.05 20.29 28.59
N GLU A 81 -9.74 20.50 28.53
CA GLU A 81 -9.00 21.43 29.38
C GLU A 81 -9.51 22.87 29.17
N GLN A 82 -9.57 23.32 27.92
CA GLN A 82 -10.07 24.66 27.56
C GLN A 82 -11.55 24.88 27.92
N ASN A 83 -12.38 23.85 27.88
CA ASN A 83 -13.78 23.96 28.32
C ASN A 83 -13.90 23.95 29.85
N ASN A 84 -13.02 23.24 30.57
CA ASN A 84 -12.96 23.27 32.04
C ASN A 84 -12.47 24.62 32.59
N ASP A 85 -11.65 25.34 31.83
CA ASP A 85 -11.20 26.69 32.20
C ASP A 85 -12.30 27.77 32.09
N ASN A 86 -13.43 27.46 31.44
CA ASN A 86 -14.56 28.38 31.23
C ASN A 86 -15.80 28.07 32.10
N GLU A 87 -15.74 27.06 32.98
CA GLU A 87 -16.86 26.64 33.84
C GLU A 87 -16.50 26.74 35.33
N TYR A 88 -15.83 27.84 35.71
CA TYR A 88 -15.71 28.29 37.11
C TYR A 88 -15.93 29.80 37.20
N THR A 89 -17.07 30.27 36.70
CA THR A 89 -17.75 31.44 37.26
C THR A 89 -19.09 30.95 37.78
N LEU A 90 -19.06 30.26 38.91
CA LEU A 90 -20.21 30.22 39.78
C LEU A 90 -20.30 31.64 40.32
N ASP A 91 -21.21 32.43 39.73
CA ASP A 91 -21.67 33.67 40.32
C ASP A 91 -21.99 33.38 41.78
N ASP A 92 -21.08 33.85 42.65
CA ASP A 92 -21.43 34.38 43.95
C ASP A 92 -22.62 35.31 43.68
N ASP A 93 -23.84 34.85 43.95
CA ASP A 93 -24.89 35.64 44.57
C ASP A 93 -26.20 34.84 44.67
N GLU A 94 -26.68 34.74 45.91
CA GLU A 94 -28.09 34.80 46.26
C GLU A 94 -28.90 33.49 46.27
N TYR A 95 -28.69 32.70 47.33
CA TYR A 95 -29.83 32.14 48.06
C TYR A 95 -29.98 32.87 49.39
N LYS A 96 -30.70 33.99 49.37
CA LYS A 96 -31.45 34.46 50.53
C LYS A 96 -32.78 33.72 50.59
N VAL A 97 -33.03 33.08 51.71
CA VAL A 97 -34.40 32.71 52.11
C VAL A 97 -34.56 33.11 53.58
N GLU A 98 -35.20 34.26 53.79
CA GLU A 98 -36.08 34.47 54.95
C GLU A 98 -37.41 33.76 54.69
#